data_AF-A0A432WG34-F1
#
_entry.id   AF-A0A432WG34-F1
#
_cell.length_a   1.000
_cell.length_b   1.000
_cell.length_c   1.000
_cell.angle_alpha   90.00
_cell.angle_beta   90.00
_cell.angle_gamma   90.00
#
_symmetry.space_group_name_H-M   'P 1'
#
loop_
_entity.id
_entity.type
_entity.pdbx_description
1 polymer ?
#
loop_
_entity_poly.entity_id
_entity_poly.type
_entity_poly.pdbx_seq_one_letter_code
_entity_poly.pdbx_strand_id
1 'polypeptide(L)' 'MEILVFLFAFSLTFGLSGIIVGLIAHFRGFNGWRWFFIGLLLPYISLILVLLWPRLFEHPQG' A
#
# COMPACT_ATOMS: atom_id res chain seq x y z
N MET A 1 -12.68 -17.60 13.29
CA MET A 1 -11.21 -17.68 13.14
C MET A 1 -10.73 -16.97 11.88
N GLU A 2 -11.44 -17.05 10.76
CA GLU A 2 -11.03 -16.46 9.47
C GLU A 2 -10.86 -14.93 9.50
N ILE A 3 -11.74 -14.20 10.19
CA ILE A 3 -11.65 -12.73 10.33
C ILE A 3 -10.35 -12.32 11.05
N LEU A 4 -9.92 -13.08 12.07
CA LEU A 4 -8.67 -12.80 12.78
C LEU A 4 -7.46 -12.99 11.86
N VAL A 5 -7.47 -14.04 11.04
CA VAL A 5 -6.41 -14.32 10.05
C VAL A 5 -6.38 -13.22 8.99
N PHE A 6 -7.54 -12.78 8.51
CA PHE A 6 -7.65 -11.68 7.55
C PHE A 6 -7.11 -10.37 8.12
N LEU A 7 -7.53 -9.98 9.32
CA LEU A 7 -7.05 -8.75 9.98
C LEU A 7 -5.55 -8.81 10.29
N PHE A 8 -5.04 -10.00 10.66
CA PHE A 8 -3.62 -10.21 10.89
C PHE A 8 -2.81 -10.08 9.59
N ALA A 9 -3.23 -10.76 8.52
CA ALA A 9 -2.58 -10.67 7.21
C ALA A 9 -2.62 -9.23 6.68
N PHE A 10 -3.76 -8.56 6.81
CA PHE A 10 -3.92 -7.16 6.41
C PHE A 10 -2.96 -6.24 7.17
N SER A 11 -2.91 -6.36 8.50
CA SER A 11 -2.01 -5.55 9.34
C SER A 11 -0.54 -5.83 9.02
N LEU A 12 -0.19 -7.09 8.77
CA LEU A 12 1.17 -7.50 8.43
C LEU A 12 1.63 -6.92 7.09
N THR A 13 0.78 -6.98 6.06
CA THR A 13 1.09 -6.42 4.73
C THR A 13 1.34 -4.91 4.80
N PHE A 14 0.51 -4.18 5.55
CA PHE A 14 0.67 -2.73 5.72
C PHE A 14 1.95 -2.42 6.48
N GLY A 15 2.18 -3.07 7.63
CA GLY A 15 3.39 -2.89 8.43
C GLY A 15 4.67 -3.17 7.65
N LEU A 16 4.72 -4.29 6.92
CA LEU A 16 5.88 -4.65 6.08
C LEU A 16 6.12 -3.62 4.98
N SER A 17 5.06 -3.13 4.32
CA SER A 17 5.17 -2.09 3.29
C SER A 17 5.80 -0.81 3.85
N GLY A 18 5.33 -0.35 5.01
CA GLY A 18 5.92 0.80 5.72
C GLY A 18 7.40 0.58 6.05
N ILE A 19 7.74 -0.57 6.63
CA ILE A 19 9.12 -0.91 7.00
C ILE A 19 10.04 -0.92 5.77
N ILE A 20 9.63 -1.57 4.68
CA ILE A 20 10.43 -1.67 3.45
C ILE A 20 10.67 -0.27 2.86
N VAL A 21 9.63 0.55 2.72
CA VAL A 21 9.74 1.89 2.15
C VAL A 21 10.58 2.81 3.06
N GLY A 22 10.37 2.72 4.37
CA GLY A 22 11.16 3.46 5.36
C GLY A 22 12.64 3.09 5.33
N LEU A 23 12.97 1.79 5.24
CA LEU A 23 14.34 1.29 5.10
C LEU A 23 14.98 1.77 3.80
N ILE A 24 14.29 1.62 2.67
CA ILE A 24 14.79 2.10 1.37
C ILE A 24 15.09 3.60 1.43
N ALA A 25 14.20 4.40 2.00
CA ALA A 25 14.39 5.83 2.14
C ALA A 25 15.58 6.18 3.06
N HIS A 26 15.74 5.45 4.15
CA HIS A 26 16.88 5.61 5.06
C HIS A 26 18.22 5.34 4.35
N PHE A 27 18.32 4.25 3.59
CA PHE A 27 19.51 3.93 2.79
C PHE A 27 19.81 4.95 1.69
N ARG A 28 18.80 5.70 1.24
CA ARG A 28 18.95 6.77 0.24
C ARG A 28 19.24 8.14 0.85
N GLY A 29 19.46 8.23 2.17
CA GLY A 29 19.76 9.49 2.86
C GLY A 29 18.53 10.40 3.06
N PHE A 30 17.31 9.89 2.83
CA PHE A 30 16.09 10.62 3.15
C PHE A 30 15.65 10.36 4.59
N ASN A 31 14.70 11.17 5.07
CA ASN A 31 14.08 10.96 6.37
C ASN A 31 13.19 9.69 6.34
N GLY A 32 13.76 8.55 6.74
CA GLY A 32 13.11 7.24 6.73
C GLY A 32 11.79 7.22 7.51
N TRP A 33 11.64 8.04 8.56
CA TRP A 33 10.41 8.11 9.33
C TRP A 33 9.25 8.68 8.53
N ARG A 34 9.50 9.71 7.72
CA ARG A 34 8.49 10.30 6.83
C ARG A 34 8.05 9.31 5.76
N TRP A 35 8.98 8.53 5.24
CA TRP A 35 8.74 7.54 4.19
C TRP A 35 8.11 6.25 4.71
N PHE A 36 8.33 5.88 5.97
CA PHE A 36 7.60 4.79 6.63
C PHE A 36 6.08 5.01 6.58
N PHE A 37 5.61 6.21 6.96
CA PHE A 37 4.17 6.55 6.89
C PHE A 37 3.64 6.59 5.45
N ILE A 38 4.45 7.03 4.49
CA ILE A 38 4.09 6.97 3.06
C ILE A 38 3.95 5.51 2.61
N GLY A 39 4.86 4.63 3.05
CA GLY A 39 4.80 3.19 2.78
C GLY A 39 3.58 2.52 3.39
N LEU A 40 3.14 2.93 4.59
CA LEU A 40 1.89 2.43 5.18
C LEU A 40 0.65 2.76 4.34
N LEU A 41 0.65 3.88 3.61
CA LEU A 41 -0.46 4.30 2.74
C LEU A 41 -0.42 3.62 1.36
N LEU A 42 0.72 3.04 0.98
CA LEU A 42 0.94 2.48 -0.35
C LEU A 42 -0.01 1.32 -0.70
N PRO A 43 -0.27 0.33 0.19
CA PRO A 43 -1.24 -0.73 -0.08
C PRO A 43 -2.67 -0.19 -0.24
N TYR A 44 -3.01 0.88 0.48
CA TYR A 44 -4.32 1.53 0.36
C TYR A 44 -4.50 2.22 -1.00
N ILE A 45 -3.47 2.95 -1.47
CA ILE A 45 -3.45 3.53 -2.81
C ILE A 45 -3.57 2.44 -3.87
N SER A 46 -2.84 1.34 -3.73
CA SER A 46 -2.93 0.20 -4.65
C SER A 46 -4.34 -0.39 -4.70
N LEU A 47 -5.03 -0.52 -3.55
CA LEU A 47 -6.43 -0.97 -3.52
C LEU A 47 -7.35 0.00 -4.24
N ILE A 48 -7.20 1.30 -4.02
CA ILE A 48 -7.99 2.32 -4.73
C ILE A 48 -7.76 2.21 -6.24
N LEU A 49 -6.50 2.09 -6.67
CA LEU A 49 -6.17 1.96 -8.09
C LEU A 49 -6.79 0.69 -8.69
N VAL A 50 -6.74 -0.45 -8.00
CA VAL A 50 -7.38 -1.70 -8.44
C VAL A 50 -8.89 -1.55 -8.54
N LEU A 51 -9.53 -0.88 -7.59
CA LEU A 51 -10.98 -0.64 -7.60
C LEU A 51 -11.42 0.35 -8.68
N LEU A 52 -10.58 1.34 -9.00
CA LEU A 52 -10.83 2.33 -10.04
C LEU A 52 -10.41 1.84 -11.44
N TRP A 53 -9.56 0.82 -11.52
CA TRP A 53 -9.07 0.24 -12.77
C TRP A 53 -10.20 -0.08 -13.77
N PRO A 54 -11.26 -0.85 -13.43
CA PRO A 54 -12.30 -1.19 -14.39
C PRO A 54 -12.92 0.05 -15.07
N ARG A 55 -13.14 1.13 -14.31
CA ARG A 55 -13.76 2.37 -14.82
C ARG A 55 -12.85 3.22 -15.70
N LEU A 56 -11.53 3.00 -15.64
CA LEU A 56 -10.56 3.69 -16.48
C LEU A 56 -10.41 3.04 -17.87
N PHE A 57 -10.72 1.74 -17.99
CA PHE A 57 -10.62 0.98 -19.24
C PHE A 57 -11.97 0.69 -19.89
N GLU A 58 -13.08 1.00 -19.22
CA GLU A 58 -14.39 1.17 -19.84
C GLU A 58 -14.37 2.44 -20.71
N HIS A 59 -13.71 2.34 -21.86
CA HIS A 59 -13.80 3.34 -22.93
C HIS A 59 -15.29 3.47 -23.31
N PRO A 60 -15.83 4.69 -23.51
CA PRO A 60 -17.17 4.86 -24.03
C PRO A 60 -17.26 4.11 -25.37
N GLN A 61 -18.14 3.12 -25.43
CA GLN A 61 -18.46 2.40 -26.66
C GLN A 61 -19.04 3.41 -27.66
N GLY A 62 -18.21 3.83 -28.62
CA GLY A 62 -18.63 4.51 -29.84
C GLY A 62 -18.55 3.53 -31.00
#